data_AF-A0A060C7B8-F1
#
_entry.id   AF-A0A060C7B8-F1
#
_cell.length_a   1.000
_cell.length_b   1.000
_cell.length_c   1.000
_cell.angle_alpha   90.00
_cell.angle_beta   90.00
_cell.angle_gamma   90.00
#
_symmetry.space_group_name_H-M   'P 1'
#
loop_
_entity.id
_entity.type
_entity.pdbx_description
1 polymer ?
#
loop_
_entity_poly.entity_id
_entity_poly.type
_entity_poly.pdbx_seq_one_letter_code
_entity_poly.pdbx_strand_id
1 'polypeptide(L)'
;ESLKHRLAKLFAQHIFDKCVTEYCACSRLAGEWKFSDYIVNNKLRIIKNGIDLKRFLFDASKRQEMRKKLGFNEDDLVIGHVGPVFFPKKS
;
A
#
# COMPACT_ATOMS: atom_id res chain seq x y z
N GLU A 1 -13.51 -16.60 11.07
CA GLU A 1 -12.19 -17.26 11.20
C GLU A 1 -12.24 -18.41 12.21
N SER A 2 -11.58 -19.54 11.94
CA SER A 2 -11.61 -20.74 12.80
C SER A 2 -10.62 -20.67 13.96
N LEU A 3 -10.94 -21.28 15.12
CA LEU A 3 -10.07 -21.35 16.31
C LEU A 3 -8.67 -21.92 16.00
N LYS A 4 -8.60 -22.90 15.09
CA LYS A 4 -7.35 -23.51 14.62
C LYS A 4 -6.43 -22.50 13.95
N HIS A 5 -7.00 -21.58 13.16
CA HIS A 5 -6.26 -20.52 12.48
C HIS A 5 -5.66 -19.52 13.48
N ARG A 6 -6.42 -19.15 14.51
CA ARG A 6 -5.94 -18.26 15.59
C ARG A 6 -4.79 -18.88 16.37
N LEU A 7 -4.90 -20.15 16.74
CA LEU A 7 -3.83 -20.86 17.46
C LEU A 7 -2.57 -20.99 16.61
N ALA A 8 -2.70 -21.40 15.34
CA ALA A 8 -1.56 -21.49 14.41
C ALA A 8 -0.85 -20.14 14.24
N LYS A 9 -1.62 -19.04 14.12
CA LYS A 9 -1.07 -17.68 14.03
C LYS A 9 -0.28 -17.30 15.29
N LEU A 10 -0.78 -17.61 16.48
CA LEU A 10 -0.08 -17.32 17.75
C LEU A 10 1.23 -18.10 17.88
N PHE A 11 1.24 -19.39 17.54
CA PHE A 11 2.46 -20.20 17.56
C PHE A 11 3.48 -19.69 16.55
N ALA A 12 3.06 -19.40 15.32
CA ALA A 12 3.94 -18.83 14.30
C ALA A 12 4.52 -17.49 14.75
N GLN A 13 3.69 -16.59 15.30
CA GLN A 13 4.14 -15.30 15.84
C GLN A 13 5.21 -15.47 16.92
N HIS A 14 5.02 -16.39 17.87
CA HIS A 14 6.02 -16.63 18.92
C HIS A 14 7.36 -17.15 18.38
N ILE A 15 7.34 -17.97 17.32
CA ILE A 15 8.56 -18.43 16.64
C ILE A 15 9.21 -17.27 15.87
N PHE A 16 8.42 -16.48 15.13
CA PHE A 16 8.91 -15.31 14.42
C PHE A 16 9.57 -14.29 15.35
N ASP A 17 9.00 -14.05 16.53
CA ASP A 17 9.52 -13.07 17.50
C ASP A 17 10.95 -13.39 17.99
N LYS A 18 11.35 -14.66 17.97
CA LYS A 18 12.71 -15.08 18.33
C LYS A 18 13.74 -14.87 17.21
N CYS A 19 13.29 -14.68 15.98
CA CYS A 19 14.13 -14.62 14.79
C CYS A 19 14.13 -13.24 14.10
N VAL A 20 13.27 -12.31 14.53
CA VAL A 20 13.13 -10.99 13.91
C VAL A 20 14.05 -9.97 14.58
N THR A 21 14.88 -9.30 13.77
CA THR A 21 15.74 -8.19 14.22
C THR A 21 14.99 -6.85 14.28
N GLU A 22 14.15 -6.56 13.27
CA GLU A 22 13.32 -5.35 13.21
C GLU A 22 11.93 -5.65 12.63
N TYR A 23 10.92 -4.96 13.14
CA TYR A 23 9.54 -5.04 12.62
C TYR A 23 9.28 -3.83 11.74
N CYS A 24 9.13 -4.05 10.43
CA CYS A 24 8.92 -2.97 9.47
C CYS A 24 7.60 -3.11 8.72
N ALA A 25 6.92 -1.99 8.46
CA ALA A 25 5.75 -1.92 7.57
C ALA A 25 5.73 -0.62 6.78
N CYS A 26 5.05 -0.63 5.62
CA CYS A 26 4.91 0.56 4.78
C CYS A 26 3.90 1.59 5.32
N SER A 27 3.02 1.15 6.23
CA SER A 27 2.06 1.99 6.95
C SER A 27 1.67 1.32 8.26
N ARG A 28 1.07 2.09 9.18
CA ARG A 28 0.54 1.55 10.44
C ARG A 28 -0.53 0.48 10.19
N LEU A 29 -1.46 0.75 9.27
CA LEU A 29 -2.51 -0.19 8.90
C LEU A 29 -1.96 -1.52 8.37
N ALA A 30 -0.92 -1.47 7.52
CA ALA A 30 -0.26 -2.68 7.05
C ALA A 30 0.44 -3.44 8.21
N GLY A 31 0.97 -2.70 9.18
CA GLY A 31 1.50 -3.25 10.42
C GLY A 31 0.43 -3.95 11.26
N GLU A 32 -0.71 -3.30 11.49
CA GLU A 32 -1.87 -3.82 12.25
C GLU A 32 -2.45 -5.08 11.63
N TRP A 33 -2.46 -5.16 10.30
CA TRP A 33 -2.92 -6.35 9.61
C TRP A 33 -1.99 -7.56 9.82
N LYS A 34 -0.68 -7.30 9.97
CA LYS A 34 0.37 -8.33 10.01
C LYS A 34 0.82 -8.72 11.42
N PHE A 35 0.99 -7.76 12.32
CA PHE A 35 1.61 -7.93 13.63
C PHE A 35 0.61 -7.77 14.77
N SER A 36 0.98 -8.21 15.98
CA SER A 36 0.16 -7.99 17.17
C SER A 36 0.13 -6.53 17.58
N ASP A 37 -0.92 -6.10 18.27
CA ASP A 37 -1.06 -4.72 18.77
C ASP A 37 0.13 -4.28 19.62
N TYR A 38 0.71 -5.21 20.39
CA TYR A 38 1.91 -4.95 21.16
C TYR A 38 3.09 -4.57 20.25
N ILE A 39 3.33 -5.30 19.16
CA ILE A 39 4.40 -4.99 18.19
C ILE A 39 4.10 -3.67 17.49
N VAL A 40 2.87 -3.46 17.02
CA VAL A 40 2.46 -2.22 16.34
C VAL A 40 2.71 -0.99 17.21
N ASN A 41 2.39 -1.06 18.50
CA ASN A 41 2.48 0.09 19.40
C ASN A 41 3.86 0.29 20.01
N ASN A 42 4.71 -0.74 20.09
CA ASN A 42 5.97 -0.66 20.84
C ASN A 42 7.23 -0.93 20.01
N LYS A 43 7.13 -1.63 18.88
CA LYS A 43 8.31 -2.15 18.14
C LYS A 43 8.27 -1.88 16.63
N LEU A 44 7.13 -1.47 16.08
CA LEU A 44 6.95 -1.29 14.65
C LEU A 44 7.63 -0.02 14.15
N ARG A 45 8.49 -0.20 13.15
CA ARG A 45 9.10 0.88 12.38
C ARG A 45 8.35 1.06 11.06
N ILE A 46 7.90 2.28 10.80
CA ILE A 46 7.24 2.61 9.53
C ILE A 46 8.27 3.06 8.51
N ILE A 47 8.39 2.31 7.42
CA ILE A 47 9.25 2.63 6.27
C ILE A 47 8.34 2.88 5.08
N LYS A 48 8.02 4.15 4.84
CA LYS A 48 7.16 4.53 3.71
C LYS A 48 7.83 4.15 2.39
N ASN A 49 7.02 3.68 1.43
CA ASN A 49 7.51 3.46 0.08
C ASN A 49 8.01 4.79 -0.50
N GLY A 50 9.20 4.77 -1.11
CA GLY A 50 9.73 5.93 -1.82
C GLY A 50 9.02 6.13 -3.17
N ILE A 51 9.00 7.38 -3.64
CA ILE A 51 8.61 7.73 -5.00
C ILE A 51 9.70 8.62 -5.61
N ASP A 52 10.00 8.40 -6.89
CA ASP A 52 10.96 9.24 -7.62
C ASP A 52 10.30 10.55 -8.01
N LEU A 53 10.57 11.61 -7.24
CA LEU A 53 10.00 12.93 -7.51
C LEU A 53 10.32 13.42 -8.92
N LYS A 54 11.54 13.20 -9.44
CA LYS A 54 11.92 13.69 -10.77
C LYS A 54 11.07 13.06 -11.87
N ARG A 55 10.74 11.77 -11.72
CA ARG A 55 9.91 11.04 -12.66
C ARG A 55 8.45 11.49 -12.65
N PHE A 56 7.91 11.85 -11.49
CA PHE A 56 6.49 12.16 -11.31
C PHE A 56 6.18 13.66 -11.21
N LEU A 57 7.17 14.53 -11.42
CA LEU A 57 6.95 15.95 -11.56
C LEU A 57 6.02 16.25 -12.74
N PHE A 58 5.18 17.25 -12.54
CA PHE A 58 4.31 17.75 -13.60
C PHE A 58 5.14 18.28 -14.78
N ASP A 59 4.68 17.97 -15.99
CA ASP A 59 5.33 18.32 -17.25
C ASP A 59 4.25 18.73 -18.25
N ALA A 60 4.21 20.02 -18.59
CA ALA A 60 3.19 20.59 -19.47
C ALA A 60 3.27 20.01 -20.89
N SER A 61 4.47 19.76 -21.39
CA SER A 61 4.68 19.18 -22.72
C SER A 61 4.16 17.75 -22.78
N LYS A 62 4.46 16.92 -21.77
CA LYS A 62 3.90 15.56 -21.68
C LYS A 62 2.38 15.57 -21.51
N ARG A 63 1.82 16.53 -20.76
CA ARG A 63 0.36 16.69 -20.64
C ARG A 63 -0.26 16.96 -22.00
N GLN A 64 0.24 17.94 -22.74
CA GLN A 64 -0.29 18.31 -24.05
C GLN A 64 -0.15 17.16 -25.06
N GLU A 65 1.01 16.50 -25.09
CA GLU A 65 1.26 15.34 -25.94
C GLU A 65 0.24 14.23 -25.68
N MET A 66 0.03 13.87 -24.41
CA MET A 66 -0.90 12.80 -24.03
C MET A 66 -2.36 13.17 -24.31
N ARG A 67 -2.78 14.41 -24.07
CA ARG A 67 -4.14 14.87 -24.39
C ARG A 67 -4.41 14.81 -25.89
N LYS A 68 -3.47 15.31 -26.71
CA LYS A 68 -3.55 15.20 -28.17
C LYS A 68 -3.61 13.74 -28.62
N LYS A 69 -2.76 12.88 -28.07
CA LYS A 69 -2.72 11.44 -28.40
C LYS A 69 -4.03 10.71 -28.08
N LEU A 70 -4.72 11.14 -27.02
CA LEU A 70 -5.98 10.56 -26.56
C LEU A 70 -7.22 11.29 -27.11
N GLY A 71 -7.05 12.38 -27.87
CA GLY A 71 -8.13 13.14 -28.49
C GLY A 71 -8.88 14.08 -27.55
N PHE A 72 -8.29 14.48 -26.43
CA PHE A 72 -8.89 15.46 -25.50
C PHE A 72 -8.49 16.89 -25.88
N ASN A 73 -9.42 17.83 -25.74
CA ASN A 73 -9.15 19.26 -25.83
C ASN A 73 -8.44 19.76 -24.58
N GLU A 74 -7.89 20.98 -24.64
CA GLU A 74 -7.20 21.58 -23.50
C GLU A 74 -8.13 21.85 -22.31
N ASP A 75 -9.38 22.24 -22.59
CA ASP A 75 -10.38 22.66 -21.61
C ASP A 75 -11.26 21.52 -21.08
N ASP A 76 -11.12 20.31 -21.65
CA ASP A 76 -11.92 19.16 -21.21
C ASP A 76 -11.60 18.80 -19.74
N LEU A 77 -12.63 18.56 -18.95
CA LEU A 77 -12.46 17.91 -17.64
C LEU A 77 -12.21 16.41 -17.86
N VAL A 78 -10.98 15.97 -17.59
CA VAL A 78 -10.57 14.56 -17.75
C VAL A 78 -10.44 13.92 -16.38
N ILE A 79 -11.26 12.89 -16.10
CA ILE A 79 -11.19 12.08 -14.89
C ILE A 79 -10.58 10.72 -15.26
N GLY A 80 -9.44 10.38 -14.66
CA GLY A 80 -8.72 9.13 -14.90
C GLY A 80 -8.63 8.27 -13.65
N HIS A 81 -8.72 6.94 -13.84
CA HIS A 81 -8.48 5.95 -12.79
C HIS A 81 -7.13 5.27 -13.02
N VAL A 82 -6.27 5.24 -11.99
CA VAL A 82 -4.98 4.54 -12.03
C VAL A 82 -4.97 3.47 -10.96
N GLY A 83 -4.98 2.22 -11.39
CA GLY A 83 -4.99 1.04 -10.54
C GLY A 83 -5.89 -0.05 -11.10
N PRO A 84 -5.83 -1.26 -10.54
CA PRO A 84 -6.75 -2.31 -10.96
C PRO A 84 -8.18 -1.93 -10.63
N VAL A 85 -9.12 -2.27 -11.51
CA VAL A 85 -10.55 -2.19 -11.21
C VAL A 85 -10.92 -3.50 -10.51
N PHE A 86 -11.26 -3.43 -9.23
CA PHE A 86 -11.74 -4.59 -8.48
C PHE A 86 -13.24 -4.50 -8.30
N PHE A 87 -13.95 -5.59 -8.62
CA PHE A 87 -15.33 -5.75 -8.19
C PHE A 87 -15.34 -6.02 -6.69
N PRO A 88 -16.15 -5.30 -5.88
CA PRO A 88 -16.23 -5.57 -4.46
C PRO A 88 -16.73 -7.00 -4.25
N LYS A 89 -15.89 -7.85 -3.66
CA LYS A 89 -16.36 -9.13 -3.11
C LYS A 89 -17.31 -8.77 -1.96
N LYS A 90 -18.59 -9.12 -2.10
CA LYS A 90 -19.58 -8.96 -1.02
C LYS A 90 -19.00 -9.58 0.26
N SER A 91 -18.83 -8.73 1.27
CA SER A 91 -18.53 -9.11 2.65
C SER A 91 -19.71 -9.81 3.29
#